data_AF-A0A2K0WAT2-F1
#
_entry.id   AF-A0A2K0WAT2-F1
#
_cell.length_a   1.000
_cell.length_b   1.000
_cell.length_c   1.000
_cell.angle_alpha   90.00
_cell.angle_beta   90.00
_cell.angle_gamma   90.00
#
_symmetry.space_group_name_H-M   'P 1'
#
loop_
_entity.id
_entity.type
_entity.pdbx_description
1 polymer ?
#
loop_
_entity_poly.entity_id
_entity_poly.type
_entity_poly.pdbx_seq_one_letter_code
_entity_poly.pdbx_strand_id
1 'polypeptide(L)'
;MSDQKIPNVIERPLPNGVIYDMSTVGQARITLPESSTWSSGLHWHETHDEYLKVVKGTIRVRLGDSRQVISATDGNQPEIKVPRYAWHEWQRAAPEGEEVVVIERTEPDDNDKAIFFWNLNGVILNSPKMLNDKTSLVSRLPSRLQGLLLDIWIPLNLFIIFRSLDNIPVFLNAPDLSRVSDDRLRSLLQNIDIVVSHIILLAASWVGWALGLQPIQRRYTPEDAYTAWQSRQNSSKKTT
;
A
#
# COMPACT_ATOMS: atom_id res chain seq x y z
N MET A 1 -2.79 15.51 -25.45
CA MET A 1 -2.67 14.73 -24.21
C MET A 1 -1.88 13.51 -24.60
N SER A 2 -0.68 13.29 -24.04
CA SER A 2 0.14 12.15 -24.47
C SER A 2 -0.57 10.85 -24.10
N ASP A 3 -0.76 9.97 -25.08
CA ASP A 3 -1.16 8.55 -24.92
C ASP A 3 -0.07 7.76 -24.18
N GLN A 4 0.28 8.20 -22.97
CA GLN A 4 1.20 7.46 -22.14
C GLN A 4 0.43 6.27 -21.59
N LYS A 5 0.62 5.12 -22.24
CA LYS A 5 0.07 3.85 -21.78
C LYS A 5 0.53 3.61 -20.34
N ILE A 6 -0.43 3.54 -19.43
CA ILE A 6 -0.18 3.25 -18.03
C ILE A 6 0.33 1.80 -17.95
N PRO A 7 1.50 1.56 -17.32
CA PRO A 7 2.10 0.25 -17.31
C PRO A 7 1.36 -0.70 -16.36
N ASN A 8 1.21 -1.96 -16.79
CA ASN A 8 0.73 -3.04 -15.93
C ASN A 8 1.83 -3.60 -15.03
N VAL A 9 3.09 -3.40 -15.41
CA VAL A 9 4.26 -3.82 -14.62
C VAL A 9 5.00 -2.58 -14.15
N ILE A 10 5.15 -2.43 -12.84
CA ILE A 10 5.82 -1.30 -12.20
C ILE A 10 6.97 -1.81 -11.34
N GLU A 11 8.16 -1.31 -11.59
CA GLU A 11 9.37 -1.67 -10.86
C GLU A 11 9.87 -0.48 -10.03
N ARG A 12 10.27 -0.78 -8.79
CA ARG A 12 11.03 0.13 -7.92
C ARG A 12 12.45 -0.39 -7.75
N PRO A 13 13.47 0.49 -7.76
CA PRO A 13 14.85 0.08 -7.57
C PRO A 13 15.14 -0.27 -6.09
N LEU A 14 16.24 -0.99 -5.89
CA LEU A 14 16.84 -1.22 -4.56
C LEU A 14 17.16 0.11 -3.84
N PRO A 15 17.18 0.14 -2.49
CA PRO A 15 17.11 -1.02 -1.57
C PRO A 15 15.70 -1.57 -1.36
N ASN A 16 14.65 -0.77 -1.51
CA ASN A 16 13.25 -1.22 -1.40
C ASN A 16 12.71 -1.79 -2.72
N GLY A 17 13.53 -2.60 -3.39
CA GLY A 17 13.24 -3.09 -4.74
C GLY A 17 12.00 -3.97 -4.76
N VAL A 18 11.09 -3.74 -5.70
CA VAL A 18 9.86 -4.53 -5.84
C VAL A 18 9.28 -4.35 -7.23
N ILE A 19 8.75 -5.42 -7.79
CA ILE A 19 8.03 -5.42 -9.06
C ILE A 19 6.58 -5.77 -8.77
N TYR A 20 5.68 -4.89 -9.21
CA TYR A 20 4.23 -5.11 -9.19
C TYR A 20 3.77 -5.43 -10.60
N ASP A 21 3.16 -6.58 -10.80
CA ASP A 21 2.49 -6.95 -12.03
C ASP A 21 0.98 -7.06 -11.79
N MET A 22 0.25 -6.11 -12.37
CA MET A 22 -1.21 -5.94 -12.31
C MET A 22 -1.86 -6.31 -13.65
N SER A 23 -1.20 -7.15 -14.46
CA SER A 23 -1.73 -7.60 -15.76
C SER A 23 -2.94 -8.54 -15.62
N THR A 24 -3.10 -9.18 -14.46
CA THR A 24 -4.31 -9.96 -14.12
C THR A 24 -5.23 -9.11 -13.25
N VAL A 25 -6.47 -8.93 -13.70
CA VAL A 25 -7.50 -8.20 -12.95
C VAL A 25 -7.75 -8.85 -11.59
N GLY A 26 -7.98 -8.03 -10.56
CA GLY A 26 -8.35 -8.49 -9.22
C GLY A 26 -7.18 -8.95 -8.34
N GLN A 27 -5.96 -8.98 -8.87
CA GLN A 27 -4.78 -9.35 -8.11
C GLN A 27 -3.54 -8.54 -8.49
N ALA A 28 -2.58 -8.50 -7.57
CA ALA A 28 -1.25 -7.99 -7.81
C ALA A 28 -0.23 -9.10 -7.59
N ARG A 29 0.57 -9.40 -8.61
CA ARG A 29 1.74 -10.26 -8.46
C ARG A 29 2.92 -9.39 -8.02
N ILE A 30 3.41 -9.63 -6.81
CA ILE A 30 4.48 -8.87 -6.18
C ILE A 30 5.73 -9.73 -6.17
N THR A 31 6.79 -9.23 -6.79
CA THR A 31 8.09 -9.90 -6.86
C THR A 31 9.13 -9.08 -6.13
N LEU A 32 9.81 -9.70 -5.16
CA LEU A 32 10.87 -9.07 -4.39
C LEU A 32 12.21 -9.67 -4.83
N PRO A 33 13.09 -8.89 -5.48
CA PRO A 33 14.42 -9.35 -5.83
C PRO A 33 15.24 -9.68 -4.57
N GLU A 34 16.33 -10.41 -4.77
CA GLU A 34 17.33 -10.63 -3.73
C GLU A 34 17.81 -9.28 -3.15
N SER A 35 18.10 -9.26 -1.85
CA SER A 35 18.52 -8.06 -1.10
C SER A 35 17.48 -6.94 -0.98
N SER A 36 16.24 -7.14 -1.45
CA SER A 36 15.19 -6.15 -1.22
C SER A 36 14.85 -6.02 0.27
N THR A 37 14.83 -4.78 0.76
CA THR A 37 14.38 -4.41 2.11
C THR A 37 12.90 -4.03 2.15
N TRP A 38 12.17 -4.27 1.06
CA TRP A 38 10.75 -3.95 0.98
C TRP A 38 9.94 -4.76 2.00
N SER A 39 9.00 -4.09 2.66
CA SER A 39 7.86 -4.72 3.34
C SER A 39 6.56 -4.09 2.87
N SER A 40 5.45 -4.81 3.07
CA SER A 40 4.11 -4.26 2.85
C SER A 40 3.78 -3.10 3.80
N GLY A 41 4.56 -2.93 4.87
CA GLY A 41 4.23 -2.12 6.03
C GLY A 41 3.14 -2.78 6.88
N LEU A 42 3.13 -2.44 8.17
CA LEU A 42 2.10 -2.90 9.10
C LEU A 42 0.79 -2.13 8.87
N HIS A 43 -0.27 -2.84 8.52
CA HIS A 43 -1.56 -2.24 8.19
C HIS A 43 -2.72 -3.23 8.43
N TRP A 44 -3.94 -2.75 8.22
CA TRP A 44 -5.14 -3.59 8.14
C TRP A 44 -6.11 -3.09 7.07
N HIS A 45 -7.08 -3.95 6.76
CA HIS A 45 -8.20 -3.70 5.85
C HIS A 45 -9.51 -3.72 6.66
N GLU A 46 -10.47 -2.86 6.39
CA GLU A 46 -11.76 -2.79 7.10
C GLU A 46 -12.91 -3.33 6.25
N THR A 47 -12.82 -3.22 4.93
CA THR A 47 -13.86 -3.62 3.98
C THR A 47 -13.49 -4.85 3.17
N HIS A 48 -12.19 -5.18 3.08
CA HIS A 48 -11.69 -6.33 2.34
C HIS A 48 -11.05 -7.37 3.25
N ASP A 49 -11.35 -8.65 2.98
CA ASP A 49 -10.41 -9.71 3.34
C ASP A 49 -9.28 -9.71 2.30
N GLU A 50 -8.04 -9.99 2.71
CA GLU A 50 -6.91 -10.16 1.81
C GLU A 50 -6.46 -11.63 1.80
N TYR A 51 -5.93 -12.07 0.66
CA TYR A 51 -5.30 -13.37 0.51
C TYR A 51 -3.89 -13.21 -0.05
N LEU A 52 -2.92 -13.82 0.65
CA LEU A 52 -1.50 -13.82 0.27
C LEU A 52 -1.11 -15.22 -0.19
N LYS A 53 -0.95 -15.42 -1.49
CA LYS A 53 -0.48 -16.70 -2.06
C LYS A 53 1.02 -16.64 -2.33
N VAL A 54 1.79 -17.43 -1.60
CA VAL A 54 3.25 -17.54 -1.80
C VAL A 54 3.50 -18.48 -2.98
N VAL A 55 3.98 -17.93 -4.08
CA VAL A 55 4.21 -18.66 -5.34
C VAL A 55 5.65 -19.18 -5.42
N LYS A 56 6.60 -18.41 -4.90
CA LYS A 56 8.04 -18.71 -4.93
C LYS A 56 8.74 -18.06 -3.73
N GLY A 57 9.78 -18.71 -3.22
CA GLY A 57 10.56 -18.16 -2.12
C GLY A 57 9.91 -18.34 -0.76
N THR A 58 10.50 -17.66 0.22
CA THR A 58 10.09 -17.69 1.61
C THR A 58 9.81 -16.29 2.12
N ILE A 59 8.62 -16.09 2.68
CA ILE A 59 8.20 -14.83 3.31
C ILE A 59 8.15 -14.97 4.82
N ARG A 60 8.38 -13.85 5.50
CA ARG A 60 8.00 -13.67 6.91
C ARG A 60 6.71 -12.87 6.92
N VAL A 61 5.70 -13.40 7.60
CA VAL A 61 4.40 -12.76 7.76
C VAL A 61 4.17 -12.49 9.24
N ARG A 62 3.73 -11.27 9.56
CA ARG A 62 3.08 -10.94 10.81
C ARG A 62 1.57 -10.95 10.56
N LEU A 63 0.82 -11.66 11.39
CA LEU A 63 -0.65 -11.66 11.40
C LEU A 63 -1.13 -11.59 12.84
N GLY A 64 -1.65 -10.42 13.23
CA GLY A 64 -1.88 -10.04 14.62
C GLY A 64 -0.59 -10.13 15.43
N ASP A 65 -0.63 -10.99 16.45
CA ASP A 65 0.51 -11.28 17.33
C ASP A 65 1.40 -12.42 16.80
N SER A 66 0.93 -13.16 15.81
CA SER A 66 1.67 -14.28 15.23
C SER A 66 2.71 -13.78 14.24
N ARG A 67 3.91 -14.36 14.29
CA ARG A 67 4.95 -14.21 13.27
C ARG A 67 5.27 -15.59 12.71
N GLN A 68 5.16 -15.73 11.40
CA GLN A 68 5.30 -17.01 10.72
C GLN A 68 6.29 -16.87 9.56
N VAL A 69 6.97 -17.96 9.25
CA VAL A 69 7.83 -18.07 8.06
C VAL A 69 7.18 -19.09 7.15
N ILE A 70 6.86 -18.67 5.92
CA ILE A 70 6.04 -19.44 4.99
C ILE A 70 6.82 -19.56 3.69
N SER A 71 7.04 -20.80 3.25
CA SER A 71 7.83 -21.11 2.05
C SER A 71 6.95 -21.77 1.00
N ALA A 72 7.15 -21.39 -0.25
CA ALA A 72 6.63 -22.11 -1.39
C ALA A 72 7.62 -23.17 -1.88
N THR A 73 7.11 -24.24 -2.47
CA THR A 73 7.87 -25.21 -3.26
C THR A 73 7.12 -25.46 -4.57
N ASP A 74 7.77 -26.12 -5.54
CA ASP A 74 7.15 -26.42 -6.84
C ASP A 74 5.82 -27.20 -6.71
N GLY A 75 5.68 -28.01 -5.65
CA GLY A 75 4.47 -28.78 -5.36
C GLY A 75 3.51 -28.16 -4.34
N ASN A 76 3.88 -27.06 -3.68
CA ASN A 76 3.07 -26.44 -2.63
C ASN A 76 3.22 -24.91 -2.61
N GLN A 77 2.16 -24.21 -2.96
CA GLN A 77 2.07 -22.75 -2.94
C GLN A 77 1.03 -22.31 -1.90
N PRO A 78 1.43 -22.13 -0.63
CA PRO A 78 0.49 -21.85 0.45
C PRO A 78 -0.21 -20.50 0.24
N GLU A 79 -1.49 -20.43 0.60
CA GLU A 79 -2.28 -19.20 0.61
C GLU A 79 -2.75 -18.90 2.03
N ILE A 80 -2.56 -17.65 2.45
CA ILE A 80 -2.90 -17.15 3.79
C ILE A 80 -4.08 -16.22 3.65
N LYS A 81 -5.15 -16.48 4.40
CA LYS A 81 -6.25 -15.52 4.56
C LYS A 81 -5.91 -14.51 5.65
N VAL A 82 -5.99 -13.24 5.32
CA VAL A 82 -5.89 -12.09 6.21
C VAL A 82 -7.30 -11.52 6.36
N PRO A 83 -8.00 -11.80 7.46
CA PRO A 83 -9.35 -11.28 7.65
C PRO A 83 -9.33 -9.77 7.90
N ARG A 84 -10.45 -9.10 7.62
CA ARG A 84 -10.68 -7.69 8.00
C ARG A 84 -10.28 -7.43 9.46
N TYR A 85 -9.75 -6.23 9.71
CA TYR A 85 -9.20 -5.75 10.97
C TYR A 85 -7.97 -6.50 11.50
N ALA A 86 -7.53 -7.58 10.84
CA ALA A 86 -6.29 -8.24 11.22
C ALA A 86 -5.09 -7.38 10.80
N TRP A 87 -4.29 -6.99 11.77
CA TRP A 87 -3.04 -6.30 11.52
C TRP A 87 -2.06 -7.27 10.88
N HIS A 88 -1.47 -6.89 9.76
CA HIS A 88 -0.56 -7.75 9.04
C HIS A 88 0.54 -6.96 8.34
N GLU A 89 1.64 -7.67 8.14
CA GLU A 89 2.80 -7.21 7.37
C GLU A 89 3.48 -8.43 6.78
N TRP A 90 4.02 -8.33 5.58
CA TRP A 90 4.92 -9.34 5.08
C TRP A 90 6.12 -8.74 4.35
N GLN A 91 7.18 -9.55 4.28
CA GLN A 91 8.43 -9.25 3.61
C GLN A 91 9.18 -10.55 3.31
N ARG A 92 10.33 -10.45 2.64
CA ARG A 92 11.27 -11.57 2.51
C ARG A 92 11.65 -12.11 3.89
N ALA A 93 11.76 -13.42 4.05
CA ALA A 93 12.18 -14.00 5.34
C ALA A 93 13.67 -13.80 5.65
N ALA A 94 14.49 -13.69 4.59
CA ALA A 94 15.92 -13.42 4.65
C ALA A 94 16.31 -12.38 3.58
N PRO A 95 17.34 -11.55 3.83
CA PRO A 95 17.82 -10.58 2.84
C PRO A 95 18.38 -11.27 1.59
N GLU A 96 19.20 -12.30 1.81
CA GLU A 96 19.83 -13.10 0.77
C GLU A 96 18.94 -14.29 0.37
N GLY A 97 19.24 -14.88 -0.79
CA GLY A 97 18.57 -16.07 -1.28
C GLY A 97 17.62 -15.79 -2.45
N GLU A 98 16.77 -16.76 -2.76
CA GLU A 98 15.98 -16.71 -3.98
C GLU A 98 14.97 -15.55 -4.02
N GLU A 99 14.64 -15.11 -5.23
CA GLU A 99 13.54 -14.20 -5.47
C GLU A 99 12.25 -14.70 -4.82
N VAL A 100 11.52 -13.79 -4.19
CA VAL A 100 10.23 -14.07 -3.56
C VAL A 100 9.12 -13.58 -4.48
N VAL A 101 8.09 -14.39 -4.67
CA VAL A 101 6.90 -14.01 -5.43
C VAL A 101 5.64 -14.32 -4.65
N VAL A 102 4.81 -13.31 -4.44
CA VAL A 102 3.52 -13.39 -3.78
C VAL A 102 2.44 -12.86 -4.70
N ILE A 103 1.27 -13.49 -4.71
CA ILE A 103 0.06 -12.93 -5.31
C ILE A 103 -0.81 -12.41 -4.18
N GLU A 104 -1.16 -11.12 -4.25
CA GLU A 104 -2.13 -10.49 -3.36
C GLU A 104 -3.46 -10.29 -4.10
N ARG A 105 -4.56 -10.69 -3.45
CA ARG A 105 -5.93 -10.46 -3.93
C ARG A 105 -6.84 -10.14 -2.76
N THR A 106 -7.96 -9.47 -3.04
CA THR A 106 -8.93 -9.09 -2.01
C THR A 106 -10.32 -9.67 -2.27
N GLU A 107 -11.11 -9.73 -1.20
CA GLU A 107 -12.54 -10.06 -1.26
C GLU A 107 -13.35 -8.98 -0.51
N PRO A 108 -14.25 -8.25 -1.20
CA PRO A 108 -14.69 -8.43 -2.59
C PRO A 108 -13.59 -8.18 -3.63
N ASP A 109 -13.68 -8.89 -4.77
CA ASP A 109 -12.81 -8.66 -5.92
C ASP A 109 -13.39 -7.54 -6.79
N ASP A 110 -13.11 -6.31 -6.38
CA ASP A 110 -13.60 -5.09 -7.03
C ASP A 110 -12.47 -4.33 -7.77
N ASN A 111 -11.30 -4.94 -7.86
CA ASN A 111 -10.05 -4.43 -8.43
C ASN A 111 -9.41 -3.25 -7.67
N ASP A 112 -9.88 -2.90 -6.46
CA ASP A 112 -9.30 -1.79 -5.68
C ASP A 112 -7.83 -2.05 -5.31
N LYS A 113 -7.42 -3.31 -5.11
CA LYS A 113 -6.02 -3.69 -4.85
C LYS A 113 -5.08 -3.26 -5.99
N ALA A 114 -5.47 -3.42 -7.27
CA ALA A 114 -4.67 -2.97 -8.40
C ALA A 114 -4.65 -1.43 -8.49
N ILE A 115 -5.81 -0.79 -8.29
CA ILE A 115 -5.92 0.68 -8.25
C ILE A 115 -5.05 1.29 -7.17
N PHE A 116 -4.96 0.63 -6.03
CA PHE A 116 -4.07 0.99 -4.93
C PHE A 116 -2.61 1.00 -5.38
N PHE A 117 -2.11 -0.10 -5.96
CA PHE A 117 -0.71 -0.19 -6.38
C PHE A 117 -0.36 0.75 -7.54
N TRP A 118 -1.27 0.99 -8.48
CA TRP A 118 -1.10 2.01 -9.51
C TRP A 118 -0.89 3.40 -8.92
N ASN A 119 -1.74 3.81 -7.97
CA ASN A 119 -1.68 5.15 -7.38
C ASN A 119 -0.51 5.31 -6.40
N LEU A 120 -0.27 4.30 -5.55
CA LEU A 120 0.86 4.28 -4.62
C LEU A 120 2.19 4.44 -5.37
N ASN A 121 2.42 3.59 -6.39
CA ASN A 121 3.66 3.68 -7.15
C ASN A 121 3.71 4.91 -8.06
N GLY A 122 2.57 5.35 -8.59
CA GLY A 122 2.45 6.59 -9.34
C GLY A 122 2.93 7.81 -8.53
N VAL A 123 2.56 7.90 -7.25
CA VAL A 123 3.05 8.93 -6.33
C VAL A 123 4.54 8.77 -6.08
N ILE A 124 5.01 7.58 -5.69
CA ILE A 124 6.41 7.33 -5.30
C ILE A 124 7.36 7.60 -6.47
N LEU A 125 7.05 7.11 -7.67
CA LEU A 125 7.96 7.18 -8.82
C LEU A 125 7.95 8.54 -9.54
N ASN A 126 6.85 9.32 -9.44
CA ASN A 126 6.77 10.62 -10.10
C ASN A 126 7.13 11.79 -9.19
N SER A 127 7.10 11.64 -7.87
CA SER A 127 7.45 12.73 -6.93
C SER A 127 8.88 13.26 -7.13
N PRO A 128 9.93 12.43 -7.33
CA PRO A 128 11.26 12.93 -7.66
C PRO A 128 11.32 13.66 -9.01
N LYS A 129 10.48 13.28 -9.98
CA LYS A 129 10.44 13.93 -11.31
C LYS A 129 9.86 15.34 -11.23
N MET A 130 8.95 15.61 -10.29
CA MET A 130 8.39 16.95 -10.05
C MET A 130 9.45 17.95 -9.54
N LEU A 131 10.49 17.48 -8.85
CA LEU A 131 11.62 18.34 -8.45
C LEU A 131 12.52 18.70 -9.64
N ASN A 132 12.68 17.77 -10.58
CA ASN A 132 13.57 17.92 -11.73
C ASN A 132 12.93 18.69 -12.90
N ASP A 133 11.61 18.91 -12.85
CA ASP A 133 10.91 19.76 -13.82
C ASP A 133 11.23 21.23 -13.57
N LYS A 134 12.10 21.79 -14.42
CA LYS A 134 12.56 23.19 -14.38
C LYS A 134 11.43 24.22 -14.52
N THR A 135 10.24 23.79 -14.95
CA THR A 135 9.06 24.67 -15.05
C THR A 135 8.30 24.78 -13.73
N SER A 136 8.52 23.87 -12.78
CA SER A 136 7.89 23.86 -11.46
C SER A 136 8.50 24.91 -10.53
N LEU A 137 7.67 25.65 -9.81
CA LEU A 137 8.12 26.59 -8.77
C LEU A 137 8.94 25.90 -7.66
N VAL A 138 8.70 24.60 -7.43
CA VAL A 138 9.42 23.81 -6.41
C VAL A 138 10.89 23.63 -6.80
N SER A 139 11.20 23.47 -8.09
CA SER A 139 12.57 23.33 -8.59
C SER A 139 13.45 24.56 -8.32
N ARG A 140 12.83 25.71 -8.04
CA ARG A 140 13.51 26.99 -7.72
C ARG A 140 13.83 27.16 -6.24
N LEU A 141 13.30 26.29 -5.37
CA LEU A 141 13.56 26.35 -3.94
C LEU A 141 14.95 25.78 -3.60
N PRO A 142 15.58 26.21 -2.48
CA PRO A 142 16.76 25.56 -1.94
C PRO A 142 16.56 24.04 -1.76
N SER A 143 17.57 23.22 -2.05
CA SER A 143 17.47 21.75 -2.05
C SER A 143 16.94 21.16 -0.73
N ARG A 144 17.25 21.79 0.43
CA ARG A 144 16.71 21.36 1.73
C ARG A 144 15.20 21.52 1.84
N LEU A 145 14.65 22.60 1.27
CA LEU A 145 13.21 22.84 1.25
C LEU A 145 12.50 21.94 0.23
N GLN A 146 13.16 21.63 -0.90
CA GLN A 146 12.66 20.63 -1.84
C GLN A 146 12.50 19.26 -1.18
N GLY A 147 13.53 18.81 -0.45
CA GLY A 147 13.50 17.57 0.33
C GLY A 147 12.35 17.57 1.35
N LEU A 148 12.28 18.60 2.19
CA LEU A 148 11.20 18.73 3.19
C LEU A 148 9.81 18.71 2.56
N LEU A 149 9.63 19.39 1.42
CA LEU A 149 8.35 19.38 0.71
C LEU A 149 7.99 17.98 0.21
N LEU A 150 8.94 17.23 -0.34
CA LEU A 150 8.69 15.84 -0.73
C LEU A 150 8.38 14.94 0.47
N ASP A 151 9.12 15.11 1.56
CA ASP A 151 8.96 14.34 2.80
C ASP A 151 7.59 14.55 3.44
N ILE A 152 6.91 15.67 3.13
CA ILE A 152 5.53 15.95 3.56
C ILE A 152 4.53 15.53 2.47
N TRP A 153 4.82 15.86 1.20
CA TRP A 153 3.91 15.68 0.08
C TRP A 153 3.65 14.21 -0.25
N ILE A 154 4.69 13.37 -0.22
CA ILE A 154 4.57 11.94 -0.51
C ILE A 154 3.68 11.28 0.56
N PRO A 155 3.99 11.37 1.88
CA PRO A 155 3.11 10.79 2.89
C PRO A 155 1.69 11.34 2.84
N LEU A 156 1.48 12.64 2.60
CA LEU A 156 0.14 13.19 2.45
C LEU A 156 -0.66 12.49 1.35
N ASN A 157 -0.08 12.35 0.14
CA ASN A 157 -0.74 11.66 -0.96
C ASN A 157 -0.99 10.18 -0.64
N LEU A 158 -0.01 9.50 -0.04
CA LEU A 158 -0.15 8.10 0.35
C LEU A 158 -1.23 7.90 1.41
N PHE A 159 -1.35 8.77 2.41
CA PHE A 159 -2.39 8.67 3.44
C PHE A 159 -3.79 8.87 2.86
N ILE A 160 -3.95 9.77 1.91
CA ILE A 160 -5.22 9.96 1.18
C ILE A 160 -5.58 8.69 0.41
N ILE A 161 -4.60 8.08 -0.28
CA ILE A 161 -4.77 6.80 -0.98
C ILE A 161 -5.15 5.68 0.00
N PHE A 162 -4.39 5.51 1.08
CA PHE A 162 -4.60 4.48 2.11
C PHE A 162 -6.01 4.51 2.68
N ARG A 163 -6.49 5.70 3.03
CA ARG A 163 -7.86 5.84 3.54
C ARG A 163 -8.91 5.52 2.50
N SER A 164 -8.68 5.88 1.24
CA SER A 164 -9.66 5.72 0.17
C SER A 164 -9.73 4.31 -0.39
N LEU A 165 -8.67 3.52 -0.27
CA LEU A 165 -8.54 2.17 -0.85
C LEU A 165 -8.24 1.14 0.24
N ASP A 166 -8.84 1.34 1.41
CA ASP A 166 -8.92 0.35 2.49
C ASP A 166 -7.57 -0.17 3.00
N ASN A 167 -6.49 0.61 3.00
CA ASN A 167 -5.16 0.12 3.38
C ASN A 167 -4.60 0.91 4.59
N ILE A 168 -5.19 0.72 5.77
CA ILE A 168 -4.98 1.59 6.93
C ILE A 168 -3.66 1.25 7.65
N PRO A 169 -2.65 2.14 7.68
CA PRO A 169 -1.39 1.88 8.35
C PRO A 169 -1.52 1.89 9.87
N VAL A 170 -0.76 1.05 10.55
CA VAL A 170 -0.56 1.13 12.01
C VAL A 170 0.59 2.07 12.30
N PHE A 171 0.31 3.20 12.96
CA PHE A 171 1.33 4.24 13.19
C PHE A 171 2.18 4.05 14.45
N LEU A 172 1.60 3.60 15.57
CA LEU A 172 2.35 3.52 16.83
C LEU A 172 2.82 2.09 17.11
N ASN A 173 2.03 1.08 16.75
CA ASN A 173 2.26 -0.32 17.15
C ASN A 173 2.47 -0.41 18.67
N ALA A 174 1.63 0.30 19.43
CA ALA A 174 1.74 0.47 20.88
C ALA A 174 1.75 -0.85 21.68
N PRO A 175 1.03 -1.92 21.26
CA PRO A 175 1.15 -3.23 21.90
C PRO A 175 2.58 -3.80 21.91
N ASP A 176 3.33 -3.69 20.81
CA ASP A 176 4.69 -4.21 20.72
C ASP A 176 5.70 -3.33 21.47
N LEU A 177 5.50 -2.00 21.46
CA LEU A 177 6.37 -1.05 22.17
C LEU A 177 6.37 -1.29 23.69
N SER A 178 5.21 -1.63 24.24
CA SER A 178 5.00 -1.76 25.68
C SER A 178 5.31 -3.16 26.22
N ARG A 179 5.56 -4.15 25.36
CA ARG A 179 5.81 -5.58 25.70
C ARG A 179 4.77 -6.15 26.68
N VAL A 180 3.54 -5.68 26.62
CA VAL A 180 2.47 -6.01 27.57
C VAL A 180 2.00 -7.45 27.36
N SER A 181 1.99 -8.24 28.44
CA SER A 181 1.47 -9.61 28.44
C SER A 181 -0.02 -9.71 28.79
N ASP A 182 -0.65 -8.62 29.25
CA ASP A 182 -2.08 -8.58 29.59
C ASP A 182 -2.92 -8.32 28.34
N ASP A 183 -3.79 -9.27 27.99
CA ASP A 183 -4.66 -9.23 26.81
C ASP A 183 -5.62 -8.02 26.81
N ARG A 184 -6.09 -7.57 27.98
CA ARG A 184 -7.01 -6.42 28.06
C ARG A 184 -6.30 -5.12 27.74
N LEU A 185 -5.12 -4.93 28.31
CA LEU A 185 -4.31 -3.75 28.06
C LEU A 185 -3.80 -3.74 26.61
N ARG A 186 -3.46 -4.92 26.06
CA ARG A 186 -3.13 -5.08 24.64
C ARG A 186 -4.26 -4.64 23.73
N SER A 187 -5.49 -5.12 23.98
CA SER A 187 -6.66 -4.71 23.20
C SER A 187 -6.93 -3.20 23.30
N LEU A 188 -6.76 -2.61 24.48
CA LEU A 188 -6.87 -1.16 24.65
C LEU A 188 -5.84 -0.40 23.80
N LEU A 189 -4.57 -0.84 23.81
CA LEU A 189 -3.51 -0.23 23.01
C LEU A 189 -3.77 -0.38 21.50
N GLN A 190 -4.28 -1.53 21.07
CA GLN A 190 -4.68 -1.75 19.68
C GLN A 190 -5.81 -0.79 19.26
N ASN A 191 -6.81 -0.59 20.13
CA ASN A 191 -7.89 0.37 19.88
C ASN A 191 -7.37 1.81 19.80
N ILE A 192 -6.38 2.17 20.62
CA ILE A 192 -5.71 3.48 20.55
C ILE A 192 -5.03 3.66 19.18
N ASP A 193 -4.30 2.66 18.70
CA ASP A 193 -3.68 2.68 17.36
C ASP A 193 -4.72 2.83 16.25
N ILE A 194 -5.87 2.14 16.34
CA ILE A 194 -6.97 2.28 15.37
C ILE A 194 -7.46 3.74 15.33
N VAL A 195 -7.77 4.30 16.50
CA VAL A 195 -8.25 5.69 16.63
C VAL A 195 -7.22 6.68 16.09
N VAL A 196 -5.95 6.52 16.47
CA VAL A 196 -4.86 7.40 16.03
C VAL A 196 -4.71 7.35 14.51
N SER A 197 -4.74 6.16 13.92
CA SER A 197 -4.61 5.99 12.47
C SER A 197 -5.77 6.65 11.74
N HIS A 198 -7.01 6.48 12.21
CA HIS A 198 -8.18 7.16 11.66
C HIS A 198 -8.08 8.68 11.76
N ILE A 199 -7.64 9.22 12.90
CA ILE A 199 -7.45 10.67 13.07
C ILE A 199 -6.41 11.21 12.08
N ILE A 200 -5.26 10.55 11.96
CA ILE A 200 -4.19 10.95 11.03
C ILE A 200 -4.69 10.93 9.58
N LEU A 201 -5.33 9.83 9.17
CA LEU A 201 -5.82 9.67 7.81
C LEU A 201 -6.98 10.64 7.49
N LEU A 202 -7.84 10.93 8.47
CA LEU A 202 -8.91 11.91 8.33
C LEU A 202 -8.34 13.32 8.15
N ALA A 203 -7.36 13.71 8.98
CA ALA A 203 -6.69 15.00 8.87
C ALA A 203 -5.98 15.14 7.50
N ALA A 204 -5.25 14.10 7.07
CA ALA A 204 -4.60 14.06 5.75
C ALA A 204 -5.61 14.20 4.61
N SER A 205 -6.78 13.54 4.71
CA SER A 205 -7.85 13.65 3.72
C SER A 205 -8.45 15.05 3.65
N TRP A 206 -8.65 15.70 4.80
CA TRP A 206 -9.14 17.08 4.85
C TRP A 206 -8.18 18.06 4.21
N VAL A 207 -6.89 17.96 4.54
CA VAL A 207 -5.83 18.77 3.93
C VAL A 207 -5.76 18.48 2.42
N GLY A 208 -5.80 17.20 2.03
CA GLY A 208 -5.82 16.78 0.64
C GLY A 208 -6.98 17.38 -0.15
N TRP A 209 -8.19 17.30 0.40
CA TRP A 209 -9.39 17.90 -0.19
C TRP A 209 -9.24 19.42 -0.35
N ALA A 210 -8.75 20.13 0.67
CA ALA A 210 -8.54 21.57 0.61
C ALA A 210 -7.51 21.97 -0.46
N LEU A 211 -6.52 21.10 -0.73
CA LEU A 211 -5.51 21.27 -1.77
C LEU A 211 -5.93 20.72 -3.15
N GLY A 212 -7.15 20.18 -3.28
CA GLY A 212 -7.65 19.58 -4.52
C GLY A 212 -7.00 18.24 -4.88
N LEU A 213 -6.30 17.59 -3.94
CA LEU A 213 -5.72 16.26 -4.13
C LEU A 213 -6.81 15.22 -4.24
N GLN A 214 -6.63 14.29 -5.17
CA GLN A 214 -7.52 13.15 -5.37
C GLN A 214 -6.83 11.87 -4.92
N PRO A 215 -7.52 10.96 -4.21
CA PRO A 215 -6.96 9.67 -3.84
C PRO A 215 -6.59 8.84 -5.06
N ILE A 216 -7.38 8.94 -6.13
CA ILE A 216 -7.19 8.16 -7.36
C ILE A 216 -6.99 9.12 -8.52
N GLN A 217 -5.84 8.99 -9.17
CA GLN A 217 -5.42 9.89 -10.23
C GLN A 217 -5.51 9.17 -11.57
N ARG A 218 -6.31 9.71 -12.50
CA ARG A 218 -6.47 9.18 -13.87
C ARG A 218 -5.14 8.97 -14.60
N ARG A 219 -4.13 9.80 -14.32
CA ARG A 219 -2.78 9.66 -14.90
C ARG A 219 -2.01 8.42 -14.44
N TYR A 220 -2.44 7.77 -13.37
CA TYR A 220 -1.81 6.58 -12.81
C TYR A 220 -2.67 5.32 -12.95
N THR A 221 -3.98 5.45 -13.13
CA THR A 221 -4.93 4.34 -13.25
C THR A 221 -5.37 4.12 -14.70
N PRO A 222 -5.33 2.89 -15.26
CA PRO A 222 -5.92 2.58 -16.56
C PRO A 222 -7.38 3.05 -16.68
N GLU A 223 -7.79 3.51 -17.86
CA GLU A 223 -9.09 4.20 -18.04
C GLU A 223 -10.29 3.27 -17.77
N ASP A 224 -10.19 2.00 -18.13
CA ASP A 224 -11.17 0.96 -17.86
C ASP A 224 -11.34 0.73 -16.35
N ALA A 225 -10.23 0.57 -15.62
CA ALA A 225 -10.23 0.43 -14.17
C ALA A 225 -10.76 1.68 -13.47
N TYR A 226 -10.36 2.87 -13.92
CA TYR A 226 -10.83 4.15 -13.37
C TYR A 226 -12.34 4.33 -13.57
N THR A 227 -12.85 4.04 -14.77
CA THR A 227 -14.27 4.17 -15.11
C THR A 227 -15.13 3.20 -14.30
N ALA A 228 -14.68 1.94 -14.16
CA ALA A 228 -15.35 0.94 -13.33
C ALA A 228 -15.44 1.38 -11.87
N TRP A 229 -14.32 1.86 -11.29
CA TRP A 229 -14.29 2.40 -9.93
C TRP A 229 -15.24 3.60 -9.76
N GLN A 230 -15.20 4.57 -10.68
CA GLN A 230 -16.04 5.76 -10.62
C GLN A 230 -17.54 5.41 -10.67
N SER A 231 -17.92 4.42 -11.49
CA SER A 231 -19.30 3.93 -11.58
C SER A 231 -19.78 3.32 -10.26
N ARG A 232 -18.93 2.51 -9.60
CA ARG A 232 -19.23 1.91 -8.27
C ARG A 232 -19.45 2.99 -7.22
N GLN A 233 -18.59 3.99 -7.16
CA GLN A 233 -18.69 5.11 -6.21
C GLN A 233 -19.97 5.94 -6.41
N ASN A 234 -20.34 6.22 -7.66
CA ASN A 234 -21.57 6.95 -7.97
C ASN A 234 -22.83 6.15 -7.62
N SER A 235 -22.78 4.83 -7.73
CA SER A 235 -23.89 3.94 -7.38
C SER A 235 -24.09 3.89 -5.85
N SER A 236 -23.00 3.78 -5.10
CA SER A 236 -23.03 3.82 -3.63
C SER A 236 -23.70 5.11 -3.11
N LYS A 237 -23.32 6.28 -3.65
CA LYS A 237 -23.90 7.59 -3.27
C LYS A 237 -25.38 7.77 -3.60
N LYS A 238 -25.94 7.02 -4.55
CA LYS A 238 -27.37 7.09 -4.89
C LYS A 238 -28.24 6.23 -3.96
N THR A 239 -27.61 5.32 -3.22
CA THR A 239 -28.29 4.35 -2.36
C THR A 239 -28.24 4.76 -0.88
N THR A 240 -27.63 5.90 -0.58
CA THR A 240 -27.53 6.55 0.74
C THR A 240 -28.25 7.90 0.71
#